data_AF-A0A7U9RVE3-F1
#
_entry.id   AF-A0A7U9RVE3-F1
#
_cell.length_a   1.000
_cell.length_b   1.000
_cell.length_c   1.000
_cell.angle_alpha   90.00
_cell.angle_beta   90.00
_cell.angle_gamma   90.00
#
_symmetry.space_group_name_H-M   'P 1'
#
loop_
_entity.id
_entity.type
_entity.pdbx_description
1 polymer ?
#
loop_
_entity_poly.entity_id
_entity_poly.type
_entity_poly.pdbx_seq_one_letter_code
_entity_poly.pdbx_strand_id
1 'polypeptide(L)'
;MDEDKDKASKGEIDSFETRIRKYGDLFVWKEILSIGSRENGKKVLFITNDVKEDWWVLKGEQKDVVCMRDELRQEYLGTVGNDNIEFMNLSKFYELFSDYYKMCDIKTTLELEYRVYVHGLVYGKYMSEIEEKMYERAEKIEWEDINPDFHNINVPDINIYGFDIGEITLHYDDDGETAFYDVVLSTDPFFVEINRKDGELFLLLGDVEIMGNLMIQIQRDLRNLDEDGLSIKDFSYDVLLIRDAQEVLLEREQDAKAEMDDALEEYYRH
;
A
#
# COMPACT_ATOMS: atom_id res chain seq x y z
N MET A 1 -44.38 54.76 -13.53
CA MET A 1 -44.26 53.30 -13.30
C MET A 1 -42.84 52.97 -13.72
N ASP A 2 -41.94 53.15 -12.76
CA ASP A 2 -40.52 52.85 -12.89
C ASP A 2 -40.34 51.38 -12.54
N GLU A 3 -39.79 50.59 -13.46
CA GLU A 3 -39.25 49.27 -13.17
C GLU A 3 -37.78 49.25 -13.56
N ASP A 4 -36.95 49.87 -12.71
CA ASP A 4 -35.57 49.46 -12.53
C ASP A 4 -35.55 48.38 -11.43
N LYS A 5 -35.23 47.13 -11.82
CA LYS A 5 -34.86 46.07 -10.87
C LYS A 5 -33.49 45.51 -11.23
N ASP A 6 -32.50 46.08 -10.55
CA ASP A 6 -31.35 45.42 -9.93
C ASP A 6 -30.76 44.19 -10.63
N LYS A 7 -29.83 44.44 -11.55
CA LYS A 7 -28.70 43.52 -11.79
C LYS A 7 -27.67 43.69 -10.68
N ALA A 8 -27.87 43.00 -9.56
CA ALA A 8 -26.82 42.77 -8.59
C ALA A 8 -25.85 41.70 -9.14
N SER A 9 -24.67 42.15 -9.57
CA SER A 9 -23.53 41.28 -9.86
C SER A 9 -23.10 40.57 -8.58
N LYS A 10 -23.34 39.26 -8.51
CA LYS A 10 -22.70 38.39 -7.53
C LYS A 10 -21.20 38.36 -7.84
N GLY A 11 -20.42 39.12 -7.07
CA GLY A 11 -18.97 38.95 -6.99
C GLY A 11 -18.67 37.55 -6.46
N GLU A 12 -18.01 36.73 -7.27
CA GLU A 12 -17.39 35.49 -6.81
C GLU A 12 -16.42 35.82 -5.68
N ILE A 13 -16.59 35.16 -4.54
CA ILE A 13 -15.71 35.28 -3.39
C ILE A 13 -14.34 34.70 -3.82
N ASP A 14 -13.35 35.58 -3.94
CA ASP A 14 -11.94 35.28 -4.23
C ASP A 14 -11.30 34.52 -3.06
N SER A 15 -11.66 33.24 -2.92
CA SER A 15 -11.10 32.37 -1.90
C SER A 15 -9.64 32.01 -2.22
N PHE A 16 -8.84 31.74 -1.19
CA PHE A 16 -7.45 31.29 -1.36
C PHE A 16 -7.34 30.00 -2.19
N GLU A 17 -8.29 29.09 -2.05
CA GLU A 17 -8.41 27.89 -2.91
C GLU A 17 -8.71 28.27 -4.37
N THR A 18 -9.55 29.27 -4.61
CA THR A 18 -9.83 29.78 -5.97
C THR A 18 -8.57 30.37 -6.61
N ARG A 19 -7.73 31.07 -5.83
CA ARG A 19 -6.45 31.63 -6.30
C ARG A 19 -5.40 30.54 -6.58
N ILE A 20 -5.26 29.54 -5.72
CA ILE A 20 -4.35 28.40 -5.96
C ILE A 20 -4.76 27.66 -7.23
N ARG A 21 -6.04 27.38 -7.43
CA ARG A 21 -6.54 26.70 -8.64
C ARG A 21 -6.31 27.51 -9.91
N LYS A 22 -6.31 28.84 -9.81
CA LYS A 22 -6.13 29.74 -10.97
C LYS A 22 -4.67 30.02 -11.31
N TYR A 23 -3.77 30.01 -10.33
CA TYR A 23 -2.37 30.42 -10.51
C TYR A 23 -1.35 29.31 -10.20
N GLY A 24 -1.78 28.08 -9.93
CA GLY A 24 -0.90 26.96 -9.59
C GLY A 24 0.24 26.77 -10.61
N ASP A 25 -0.09 26.79 -11.90
CA ASP A 25 0.89 26.62 -12.98
C ASP A 25 1.96 27.74 -12.98
N LEU A 26 1.56 28.97 -12.63
CA LEU A 26 2.49 30.10 -12.50
C LEU A 26 3.47 29.90 -11.33
N PHE A 27 3.01 29.36 -10.20
CA PHE A 27 3.88 29.06 -9.06
C PHE A 27 4.90 27.98 -9.40
N VAL A 28 4.45 26.89 -10.05
CA VAL A 28 5.35 25.82 -10.51
C VAL A 28 6.40 26.39 -11.46
N TRP A 29 5.98 27.20 -12.44
CA TRP A 29 6.91 27.82 -13.39
C TRP A 29 7.94 28.73 -12.71
N LYS A 30 7.52 29.56 -11.74
CA LYS A 30 8.46 30.42 -10.99
C LYS A 30 9.43 29.62 -10.13
N GLU A 31 9.02 28.48 -9.59
CA GLU A 31 9.93 27.59 -8.87
C GLU A 31 10.97 26.94 -9.81
N ILE A 32 10.56 26.51 -11.01
CA ILE A 32 11.48 25.98 -12.04
C ILE A 32 12.56 27.01 -12.38
N LEU A 33 12.19 28.27 -12.59
CA LEU A 33 13.13 29.36 -12.86
C LEU A 33 14.08 29.58 -11.67
N SER A 34 13.54 29.58 -10.45
CA SER A 34 14.32 29.72 -9.21
C SER A 34 15.36 28.60 -9.06
N ILE A 35 14.98 27.34 -9.31
CA ILE A 35 15.87 26.18 -9.30
C ILE A 35 16.97 26.34 -10.34
N GLY A 36 16.62 26.71 -11.57
CA GLY A 36 17.59 26.93 -12.65
C GLY A 36 18.63 28.01 -12.31
N SER A 37 18.19 29.14 -11.75
CA SER A 37 19.08 30.20 -11.29
C SER A 37 19.96 29.78 -10.11
N ARG A 38 19.44 28.98 -9.17
CA ARG A 38 20.19 28.51 -7.99
C ARG A 38 21.24 27.47 -8.34
N GLU A 39 20.92 26.54 -9.24
CA GLU A 39 21.76 25.39 -9.62
C GLU A 39 22.61 25.68 -10.88
N ASN A 40 22.97 26.95 -11.10
CA ASN A 40 23.57 27.46 -12.33
C ASN A 40 24.63 26.52 -12.94
N GLY A 41 24.41 26.10 -14.19
CA GLY A 41 25.26 25.16 -14.92
C GLY A 41 24.78 23.70 -14.91
N LYS A 42 23.84 23.31 -14.03
CA LYS A 42 23.18 21.99 -14.09
C LYS A 42 21.99 22.00 -15.04
N LYS A 43 21.67 20.84 -15.62
CA LYS A 43 20.46 20.65 -16.43
C LYS A 43 19.24 20.45 -15.52
N VAL A 44 18.22 21.28 -15.71
CA VAL A 44 16.92 21.14 -15.06
C VAL A 44 16.05 20.25 -15.93
N LEU A 45 15.51 19.19 -15.33
CA LEU A 45 14.60 18.27 -15.98
C LEU A 45 13.24 18.39 -15.31
N PHE A 46 12.24 18.85 -16.04
CA PHE A 46 10.88 18.93 -15.55
C PHE A 46 10.06 17.78 -16.10
N ILE A 47 9.60 16.90 -15.22
CA ILE A 47 8.80 15.73 -15.56
C ILE A 47 7.34 16.00 -15.17
N THR A 48 6.44 15.94 -16.14
CA THR A 48 5.00 16.09 -15.88
C THR A 48 4.18 15.27 -16.87
N ASN A 49 3.06 14.70 -16.40
CA ASN A 49 2.05 14.09 -17.27
C ASN A 49 0.95 15.09 -17.68
N ASP A 50 1.05 16.35 -17.25
CA ASP A 50 0.20 17.42 -17.75
C ASP A 50 0.52 17.68 -19.24
N VAL A 51 -0.50 17.74 -20.09
CA VAL A 51 -0.39 17.92 -21.55
C VAL A 51 -1.05 19.22 -22.04
N LYS A 52 -1.23 20.21 -21.16
CA LYS A 52 -1.81 21.49 -21.55
C LYS A 52 -0.97 22.23 -22.61
N GLU A 53 -1.67 22.97 -23.46
CA GLU A 53 -1.12 23.70 -24.61
C GLU A 53 -0.29 24.94 -24.23
N ASP A 54 -0.36 25.41 -22.99
CA ASP A 54 0.49 26.48 -22.46
C ASP A 54 1.87 26.00 -22.03
N TRP A 55 2.05 24.68 -21.80
CA TRP A 55 3.34 24.07 -21.46
C TRP A 55 4.05 23.49 -22.69
N TRP A 56 3.29 22.95 -23.64
CA TRP A 56 3.81 22.07 -24.68
C TRP A 56 3.51 22.51 -26.10
N VAL A 57 4.43 22.19 -27.01
CA VAL A 57 4.17 22.14 -28.44
C VAL A 57 3.53 20.79 -28.77
N LEU A 58 2.26 20.81 -29.18
CA LEU A 58 1.51 19.62 -29.59
C LEU A 58 1.54 19.49 -31.13
N LYS A 59 1.74 18.27 -31.64
CA LYS A 59 1.71 17.98 -33.10
C LYS A 59 0.76 16.85 -33.45
N GLY A 60 0.28 16.87 -34.70
CA GLY A 60 -0.60 15.85 -35.25
C GLY A 60 -2.05 15.92 -34.75
N GLU A 61 -2.89 15.01 -35.25
CA GLU A 61 -4.30 14.92 -34.84
C GLU A 61 -4.44 14.35 -33.41
N GLN A 62 -3.46 13.58 -32.95
CA GLN A 62 -3.44 12.96 -31.63
C GLN A 62 -2.87 13.86 -30.52
N LYS A 63 -2.48 15.11 -30.85
CA LYS A 63 -1.87 16.07 -29.92
C LYS A 63 -0.65 15.50 -29.20
N ASP A 64 0.25 14.87 -29.96
CA ASP A 64 1.49 14.33 -29.42
C ASP A 64 2.36 15.44 -28.84
N VAL A 65 2.83 15.23 -27.61
CA VAL A 65 3.67 16.17 -26.88
C VAL A 65 5.09 16.10 -27.41
N VAL A 66 5.61 17.21 -27.95
CA VAL A 66 6.92 17.22 -28.63
C VAL A 66 8.01 17.78 -27.75
N CYS A 67 7.83 19.02 -27.29
CA CYS A 67 8.81 19.73 -26.48
C CYS A 67 8.14 20.90 -25.76
N MET A 68 8.84 21.49 -24.79
CA MET A 68 8.40 22.72 -24.15
C MET A 68 8.16 23.82 -25.19
N ARG A 69 7.23 24.73 -24.90
CA ARG A 69 6.99 25.91 -25.73
C ARG A 69 8.20 26.84 -25.80
N ASP A 70 8.38 27.45 -26.96
CA ASP A 70 9.47 28.38 -27.21
C ASP A 70 9.38 29.60 -26.28
N GLU A 71 8.18 30.08 -25.96
CA GLU A 71 8.03 31.23 -25.05
C GLU A 71 8.56 30.92 -23.64
N LEU A 72 8.30 29.72 -23.12
CA LEU A 72 8.83 29.25 -21.83
C LEU A 72 10.35 29.09 -21.90
N ARG A 73 10.87 28.57 -23.01
CA ARG A 73 12.31 28.39 -23.23
C ARG A 73 13.03 29.75 -23.27
N GLN A 74 12.44 30.74 -23.93
CA GLN A 74 12.99 32.11 -23.99
C GLN A 74 12.93 32.80 -22.62
N GLU A 75 11.85 32.63 -21.84
CA GLU A 75 11.79 33.17 -20.47
C GLU A 75 12.85 32.51 -19.57
N TYR A 76 13.01 31.19 -19.66
CA TYR A 76 14.05 30.48 -18.91
C TYR A 76 15.44 30.98 -19.29
N LEU A 77 15.75 31.07 -20.58
CA LEU A 77 17.03 31.59 -21.06
C LEU A 77 17.28 33.03 -20.59
N GLY A 78 16.27 33.90 -20.65
CA GLY A 78 16.37 35.29 -20.19
C GLY A 78 16.55 35.45 -18.68
N THR A 79 16.03 34.51 -17.89
CA THR A 79 16.08 34.56 -16.41
C THR A 79 17.31 33.84 -15.84
N VAL A 80 17.64 32.66 -16.37
CA VAL A 80 18.70 31.78 -15.87
C VAL A 80 20.03 32.03 -16.61
N GLY A 81 19.99 32.51 -17.86
CA GLY A 81 21.17 32.80 -18.66
C GLY A 81 21.74 31.60 -19.43
N ASN A 82 21.04 30.47 -19.45
CA ASN A 82 21.35 29.30 -20.28
C ASN A 82 20.05 28.56 -20.67
N ASP A 83 20.14 27.60 -21.59
CA ASP A 83 19.03 26.79 -22.09
C ASP A 83 19.04 25.35 -21.57
N ASN A 84 19.69 25.09 -20.43
CA ASN A 84 19.80 23.77 -19.82
C ASN A 84 18.50 23.35 -19.12
N ILE A 85 17.38 23.37 -19.85
CA ILE A 85 16.07 22.91 -19.39
C ILE A 85 15.46 21.96 -20.40
N GLU A 86 14.90 20.86 -19.91
CA GLU A 86 14.12 19.93 -20.73
C GLU A 86 12.80 19.61 -20.05
N PHE A 87 11.73 19.55 -20.85
CA PHE A 87 10.47 18.98 -20.41
C PHE A 87 10.33 17.59 -21.01
N MET A 88 9.85 16.65 -20.20
CA MET A 88 9.41 15.35 -20.70
C MET A 88 8.23 14.83 -19.91
N ASN A 89 7.42 13.98 -20.53
CA ASN A 89 6.42 13.22 -19.79
C ASN A 89 7.07 12.00 -19.15
N LEU A 90 6.31 11.35 -18.27
CA LEU A 90 6.80 10.19 -17.54
C LEU A 90 7.17 9.05 -18.51
N SER A 91 6.37 8.84 -19.56
CA SER A 91 6.64 7.84 -20.61
C SER A 91 7.98 8.07 -21.33
N LYS A 92 8.31 9.31 -21.69
CA LYS A 92 9.56 9.65 -22.39
C LYS A 92 10.75 9.61 -21.45
N PHE A 93 10.57 9.98 -20.19
CA PHE A 93 11.59 9.78 -19.16
C PHE A 93 11.94 8.29 -19.03
N TYR A 94 10.93 7.41 -19.00
CA TYR A 94 11.14 5.97 -18.94
C TYR A 94 11.85 5.42 -20.17
N GLU A 95 11.44 5.80 -21.38
CA GLU A 95 12.12 5.41 -22.61
C GLU A 95 13.63 5.75 -22.56
N LEU A 96 13.97 6.98 -22.16
CA LEU A 96 15.36 7.43 -22.09
C LEU A 96 16.15 6.75 -20.95
N PHE A 97 15.49 6.52 -19.81
CA PHE A 97 16.09 5.84 -18.65
C PHE A 97 16.40 4.37 -18.98
N SER A 98 15.45 3.69 -19.61
CA SER A 98 15.56 2.32 -20.14
C SER A 98 16.73 2.20 -21.12
N ASP A 99 16.79 3.11 -22.10
CA ASP A 99 17.86 3.17 -23.10
C ASP A 99 19.25 3.40 -22.50
N TYR A 100 19.34 4.27 -21.48
CA TYR A 100 20.59 4.66 -20.84
C TYR A 100 21.16 3.52 -19.97
N TYR A 101 20.32 2.92 -19.13
CA TYR A 101 20.73 1.85 -18.20
C TYR A 101 20.72 0.46 -18.82
N LYS A 102 20.25 0.31 -20.07
CA LYS A 102 20.03 -1.00 -20.71
C LYS A 102 19.13 -1.91 -19.88
N MET A 103 18.17 -1.31 -19.18
CA MET A 103 17.18 -1.99 -18.35
C MET A 103 15.82 -1.90 -19.03
N CYS A 104 15.03 -2.97 -19.00
CA CYS A 104 13.70 -2.99 -19.61
C CYS A 104 12.72 -2.07 -18.84
N ASP A 105 11.91 -1.30 -19.57
CA ASP A 105 10.88 -0.30 -19.16
C ASP A 105 9.99 -0.73 -17.97
N ILE A 106 9.84 -2.04 -17.82
CA ILE A 106 9.09 -2.73 -16.76
C ILE A 106 9.68 -2.51 -15.36
N LYS A 107 11.01 -2.38 -15.21
CA LYS A 107 11.66 -2.36 -13.89
C LYS A 107 11.23 -1.14 -13.05
N THR A 108 11.12 0.02 -13.68
CA THR A 108 10.68 1.27 -13.05
C THR A 108 9.18 1.27 -12.74
N THR A 109 8.36 0.64 -13.58
CA THR A 109 6.91 0.48 -13.34
C THR A 109 6.66 -0.48 -12.17
N LEU A 110 7.45 -1.56 -12.08
CA LEU A 110 7.43 -2.48 -10.95
C LEU A 110 7.86 -1.79 -9.65
N GLU A 111 8.92 -0.97 -9.66
CA GLU A 111 9.34 -0.24 -8.45
C GLU A 111 8.30 0.79 -7.95
N LEU A 112 7.50 1.38 -8.85
CA LEU A 112 6.52 2.41 -8.50
C LEU A 112 5.14 1.85 -8.12
N GLU A 113 4.78 0.66 -8.62
CA GLU A 113 3.47 0.04 -8.39
C GLU A 113 3.54 -1.40 -7.82
N TYR A 114 4.69 -1.83 -7.28
CA TYR A 114 4.86 -3.21 -6.78
C TYR A 114 3.74 -3.62 -5.83
N ARG A 115 3.23 -2.70 -5.00
CA ARG A 115 2.12 -3.01 -4.07
C ARG A 115 0.86 -3.42 -4.80
N VAL A 116 0.48 -2.73 -5.87
CA VAL A 116 -0.72 -3.04 -6.65
C VAL A 116 -0.56 -4.38 -7.36
N TYR A 117 0.62 -4.62 -7.92
CA TYR A 117 0.95 -5.88 -8.58
C TYR A 117 0.91 -7.07 -7.60
N VAL A 118 1.65 -6.98 -6.50
CA VAL A 118 1.70 -8.03 -5.46
C VAL A 118 0.31 -8.25 -4.88
N HIS A 119 -0.45 -7.20 -4.60
CA HIS A 119 -1.84 -7.32 -4.13
C HIS A 119 -2.71 -8.09 -5.13
N GLY A 120 -2.64 -7.77 -6.42
CA GLY A 120 -3.39 -8.47 -7.45
C GLY A 120 -3.04 -9.96 -7.54
N LEU A 121 -1.77 -10.32 -7.35
CA LEU A 121 -1.35 -11.72 -7.35
C LEU A 121 -1.75 -12.46 -6.07
N VAL A 122 -1.51 -11.85 -4.90
CA VAL A 122 -1.83 -12.43 -3.59
C VAL A 122 -3.32 -12.71 -3.48
N TYR A 123 -4.17 -11.71 -3.67
CA TYR A 123 -5.62 -11.87 -3.47
C TYR A 123 -6.35 -12.41 -4.72
N GLY A 124 -5.72 -12.39 -5.90
CA GLY A 124 -6.34 -12.83 -7.15
C GLY A 124 -5.93 -14.23 -7.59
N LYS A 125 -4.62 -14.51 -7.64
CA LYS A 125 -4.08 -15.76 -8.21
C LYS A 125 -3.70 -16.77 -7.13
N TYR A 126 -3.08 -16.31 -6.05
CA TYR A 126 -2.41 -17.15 -5.06
C TYR A 126 -3.15 -17.29 -3.73
N MET A 127 -4.30 -16.64 -3.57
CA MET A 127 -5.03 -16.56 -2.30
C MET A 127 -5.23 -17.92 -1.65
N SER A 128 -5.81 -18.88 -2.40
CA SER A 128 -6.13 -20.19 -1.84
C SER A 128 -4.89 -21.01 -1.45
N GLU A 129 -3.79 -20.91 -2.22
CA GLU A 129 -2.54 -21.59 -1.90
C GLU A 129 -1.90 -21.00 -0.63
N ILE A 130 -1.98 -19.67 -0.48
CA ILE A 130 -1.48 -18.95 0.69
C ILE A 130 -2.31 -19.31 1.94
N GLU A 131 -3.64 -19.28 1.84
CA GLU A 131 -4.54 -19.65 2.94
C GLU A 131 -4.28 -21.08 3.41
N GLU A 132 -4.25 -22.06 2.48
CA GLU A 132 -3.97 -23.46 2.81
C GLU A 132 -2.64 -23.60 3.57
N LYS A 133 -1.60 -22.87 3.12
CA LYS A 133 -0.28 -22.92 3.73
C LYS A 133 -0.23 -22.20 5.08
N MET A 134 -0.98 -21.12 5.27
CA MET A 134 -1.15 -20.47 6.57
C MET A 134 -1.72 -21.44 7.58
N TYR A 135 -2.83 -22.10 7.25
CA TYR A 135 -3.45 -23.10 8.12
C TYR A 135 -2.50 -24.26 8.43
N GLU A 136 -1.88 -24.85 7.40
CA GLU A 136 -0.94 -25.97 7.58
C GLU A 136 0.24 -25.62 8.50
N ARG A 137 0.68 -24.36 8.51
CA ARG A 137 1.78 -23.88 9.36
C ARG A 137 1.30 -23.54 10.76
N ALA A 138 0.12 -22.91 10.91
CA ALA A 138 -0.46 -22.58 12.20
C ALA A 138 -0.81 -23.83 13.02
N GLU A 139 -1.26 -24.91 12.38
CA GLU A 139 -1.53 -26.21 13.06
C GLU A 139 -0.26 -26.84 13.67
N LYS A 140 0.92 -26.42 13.24
CA LYS A 140 2.22 -26.93 13.71
C LYS A 140 2.86 -26.05 14.78
N ILE A 141 2.13 -25.08 15.34
CA ILE A 141 2.60 -24.27 16.46
C ILE A 141 2.84 -25.18 17.67
N GLU A 142 4.03 -25.09 18.24
CA GLU A 142 4.40 -25.79 19.48
C GLU A 142 3.88 -24.99 20.69
N TRP A 143 2.66 -25.30 21.13
CA TRP A 143 1.97 -24.57 22.20
C TRP A 143 2.69 -24.59 23.55
N GLU A 144 3.50 -25.64 23.80
CA GLU A 144 4.35 -25.76 24.99
C GLU A 144 5.44 -24.67 25.06
N ASP A 145 5.89 -24.15 23.91
CA ASP A 145 6.85 -23.04 23.85
C ASP A 145 6.22 -21.70 24.23
N ILE A 146 4.90 -21.55 24.03
CA ILE A 146 4.13 -20.35 24.40
C ILE A 146 3.86 -20.36 25.91
N ASN A 147 3.36 -21.48 26.43
CA ASN A 147 3.16 -21.68 27.85
C ASN A 147 3.45 -23.15 28.20
N PRO A 148 4.39 -23.44 29.12
CA PRO A 148 4.72 -24.81 29.52
C PRO A 148 3.53 -25.63 30.04
N ASP A 149 2.47 -24.98 30.51
CA ASP A 149 1.25 -25.67 30.96
C ASP A 149 0.41 -26.23 29.80
N PHE A 150 0.63 -25.75 28.57
CA PHE A 150 -0.05 -26.20 27.35
C PHE A 150 0.56 -27.47 26.76
N HIS A 151 0.92 -28.43 27.61
CA HIS A 151 1.42 -29.74 27.22
C HIS A 151 0.32 -30.81 27.22
N ASN A 152 0.48 -31.82 26.34
CA ASN A 152 -0.49 -32.90 26.14
C ASN A 152 -1.92 -32.39 25.88
N ILE A 153 -2.05 -31.31 25.10
CA ILE A 153 -3.33 -30.69 24.79
C ILE A 153 -4.09 -31.46 23.71
N ASN A 154 -5.40 -31.22 23.61
CA ASN A 154 -6.14 -31.58 22.42
C ASN A 154 -5.65 -30.71 21.25
N VAL A 155 -5.73 -31.23 20.03
CA VAL A 155 -5.47 -30.43 18.82
C VAL A 155 -6.38 -29.19 18.87
N PRO A 156 -5.82 -27.98 18.96
CA PRO A 156 -6.62 -26.78 19.03
C PRO A 156 -7.36 -26.54 17.72
N ASP A 157 -8.54 -25.95 17.81
CA ASP A 157 -9.28 -25.49 16.64
C ASP A 157 -8.76 -24.10 16.25
N ILE A 158 -8.16 -23.99 15.07
CA ILE A 158 -7.55 -22.76 14.57
C ILE A 158 -8.43 -22.20 13.45
N ASN A 159 -8.89 -20.96 13.62
CA ASN A 159 -9.74 -20.28 12.65
C ASN A 159 -9.07 -18.97 12.23
N ILE A 160 -8.58 -18.91 10.98
CA ILE A 160 -7.93 -17.73 10.39
C ILE A 160 -8.91 -17.07 9.42
N TYR A 161 -9.40 -15.89 9.76
CA TYR A 161 -10.44 -15.21 8.98
C TYR A 161 -9.91 -14.43 7.78
N GLY A 162 -8.63 -14.04 7.81
CA GLY A 162 -8.02 -13.20 6.81
C GLY A 162 -6.56 -12.95 7.08
N PHE A 163 -5.92 -12.26 6.13
CA PHE A 163 -4.57 -11.77 6.26
C PHE A 163 -4.37 -10.50 5.41
N ASP A 164 -3.43 -9.69 5.83
CA ASP A 164 -3.00 -8.46 5.18
C ASP A 164 -1.57 -8.55 4.67
N ILE A 165 -1.29 -7.78 3.61
CA ILE A 165 0.05 -7.60 3.09
C ILE A 165 0.77 -6.55 3.93
N GLY A 166 1.81 -6.98 4.63
CA GLY A 166 2.71 -6.14 5.40
C GLY A 166 3.85 -5.56 4.55
N GLU A 167 5.08 -5.86 4.96
CA GLU A 167 6.28 -5.39 4.27
C GLU A 167 6.50 -6.15 2.96
N ILE A 168 6.95 -5.43 1.93
CA ILE A 168 7.38 -5.99 0.65
C ILE A 168 8.78 -5.47 0.35
N THR A 169 9.71 -6.39 0.11
CA THR A 169 11.07 -6.08 -0.33
C THR A 169 11.26 -6.56 -1.77
N LEU A 170 11.69 -5.66 -2.65
CA LEU A 170 11.98 -5.95 -4.04
C LEU A 170 13.49 -6.08 -4.25
N HIS A 171 13.90 -7.19 -4.86
CA HIS A 171 15.26 -7.38 -5.33
C HIS A 171 15.27 -8.11 -6.68
N TYR A 172 16.44 -8.20 -7.30
CA TYR A 172 16.61 -8.80 -8.63
C TYR A 172 17.69 -9.89 -8.60
N ASP A 173 17.66 -10.80 -9.56
CA ASP A 173 18.78 -11.69 -9.83
C ASP A 173 20.01 -10.92 -10.33
N ASP A 174 21.15 -11.63 -10.39
CA ASP A 174 22.45 -11.08 -10.79
C ASP A 174 22.42 -10.48 -12.20
N ASP A 175 21.64 -11.07 -13.11
CA ASP A 175 21.52 -10.64 -14.50
C ASP A 175 20.42 -9.55 -14.69
N GLY A 176 19.60 -9.30 -13.66
CA GLY A 176 18.53 -8.31 -13.66
C GLY A 176 17.35 -8.68 -14.56
N GLU A 177 17.18 -9.96 -14.87
CA GLU A 177 16.14 -10.52 -15.74
C GLU A 177 14.92 -11.00 -14.94
N THR A 178 15.09 -11.21 -13.64
CA THR A 178 14.05 -11.68 -12.74
C THR A 178 13.87 -10.71 -11.59
N ALA A 179 12.62 -10.34 -11.30
CA ALA A 179 12.27 -9.62 -10.08
C ALA A 179 11.75 -10.59 -9.01
N PHE A 180 12.17 -10.38 -7.76
CA PHE A 180 11.69 -11.11 -6.60
C PHE A 180 11.06 -10.13 -5.61
N TYR A 181 9.83 -10.44 -5.20
CA TYR A 181 9.10 -9.74 -4.17
C TYR A 181 9.04 -10.64 -2.95
N ASP A 182 9.84 -10.34 -1.93
CA ASP A 182 9.69 -10.96 -0.61
C ASP A 182 8.57 -10.23 0.11
N VAL A 183 7.51 -10.95 0.47
CA VAL A 183 6.29 -10.39 1.03
C VAL A 183 6.03 -11.03 2.38
N VAL A 184 5.83 -10.19 3.39
CA VAL A 184 5.34 -10.62 4.71
C VAL A 184 3.84 -10.47 4.72
N LEU A 185 3.14 -11.58 4.95
CA LEU A 185 1.70 -11.64 5.14
C LEU A 185 1.40 -11.85 6.61
N SER A 186 0.53 -11.02 7.19
CA SER A 186 0.14 -11.12 8.60
C SER A 186 -1.34 -11.46 8.68
N THR A 187 -1.70 -12.50 9.45
CA THR A 187 -3.11 -12.84 9.66
C THR A 187 -3.80 -11.74 10.46
N ASP A 188 -5.12 -11.67 10.37
CA ASP A 188 -5.89 -11.09 11.47
C ASP A 188 -5.56 -11.84 12.78
N PRO A 189 -5.53 -11.17 13.94
CA PRO A 189 -5.43 -11.86 15.21
C PRO A 189 -6.51 -12.93 15.35
N PHE A 190 -6.10 -14.13 15.73
CA PHE A 190 -7.02 -15.24 15.96
C PHE A 190 -6.85 -15.82 17.36
N PHE A 191 -7.99 -16.21 17.94
CA PHE A 191 -8.06 -16.78 19.28
C PHE A 191 -8.04 -18.29 19.22
N VAL A 192 -7.28 -18.90 20.12
CA VAL A 192 -7.17 -20.34 20.25
C VAL A 192 -7.41 -20.74 21.70
N GLU A 193 -8.47 -21.52 21.92
CA GLU A 193 -8.75 -22.11 23.23
C GLU A 193 -7.89 -23.37 23.43
N ILE A 194 -7.12 -23.37 24.51
CA ILE A 194 -6.25 -24.49 24.84
C ILE A 194 -6.92 -25.37 25.88
N ASN A 195 -7.20 -26.60 25.47
CA ASN A 195 -7.95 -27.56 26.25
C ASN A 195 -7.22 -28.89 26.33
N ARG A 196 -7.35 -29.59 27.45
CA ARG A 196 -6.84 -30.94 27.65
C ARG A 196 -7.95 -31.89 28.09
N LYS A 197 -7.90 -33.13 27.62
CA LYS A 197 -8.74 -34.21 28.15
C LYS A 197 -8.05 -34.90 29.32
N ASP A 198 -8.76 -35.07 30.42
CA ASP A 198 -8.35 -35.91 31.55
C ASP A 198 -9.45 -36.93 31.85
N GLY A 199 -9.33 -38.13 31.26
CA GLY A 199 -10.39 -39.13 31.25
C GLY A 199 -11.62 -38.65 30.47
N GLU A 200 -12.77 -38.56 31.16
CA GLU A 200 -14.01 -38.01 30.59
C GLU A 200 -14.15 -36.49 30.79
N LEU A 201 -13.25 -35.85 31.54
CA LEU A 201 -13.30 -34.42 31.82
C LEU A 201 -12.57 -33.62 30.73
N PHE A 202 -13.17 -32.48 30.36
CA PHE A 202 -12.54 -31.45 29.56
C PHE A 202 -12.04 -30.34 30.49
N LEU A 203 -10.73 -30.10 30.47
CA LEU A 203 -10.07 -29.08 31.26
C LEU A 203 -9.66 -27.95 30.32
N LEU A 204 -10.24 -26.77 30.51
CA LEU A 204 -9.72 -25.53 29.94
C LEU A 204 -8.41 -25.20 30.66
N LEU A 205 -7.33 -25.00 29.88
CA LEU A 205 -6.04 -24.57 30.41
C LEU A 205 -5.86 -23.06 30.28
N GLY A 206 -6.46 -22.47 29.25
CA GLY A 206 -6.37 -21.05 28.96
C GLY A 206 -6.73 -20.77 27.51
N ASP A 207 -6.47 -19.55 27.08
CA ASP A 207 -6.52 -19.19 25.66
C ASP A 207 -5.34 -18.29 25.26
N VAL A 208 -5.12 -18.24 23.95
CA VAL A 208 -4.05 -17.44 23.35
C VAL A 208 -4.64 -16.67 22.18
N GLU A 209 -4.27 -15.40 22.09
CA GLU A 209 -4.47 -14.59 20.89
C GLU A 209 -3.15 -14.46 20.15
N ILE A 210 -3.12 -14.88 18.88
CA ILE A 210 -1.91 -14.94 18.07
C ILE A 210 -2.13 -14.23 16.74
N MET A 211 -1.07 -13.59 16.24
CA MET A 211 -0.98 -13.09 14.87
C MET A 211 0.07 -13.91 14.10
N GLY A 212 -0.35 -14.62 13.06
CA GLY A 212 0.55 -15.43 12.23
C GLY A 212 1.22 -14.59 11.15
N ASN A 213 2.50 -14.83 10.89
CA ASN A 213 3.29 -14.12 9.89
C ASN A 213 3.90 -15.13 8.90
N LEU A 214 3.47 -15.12 7.64
CA LEU A 214 4.01 -15.96 6.58
C LEU A 214 4.84 -15.13 5.60
N MET A 215 6.08 -15.58 5.38
CA MET A 215 6.93 -15.05 4.33
C MET A 215 6.70 -15.84 3.04
N ILE A 216 6.33 -15.12 1.99
CA ILE A 216 6.26 -15.65 0.63
C ILE A 216 7.23 -14.89 -0.27
N GLN A 217 7.60 -15.51 -1.38
CA GLN A 217 8.37 -14.87 -2.43
C GLN A 217 7.63 -15.04 -3.76
N ILE A 218 7.33 -13.93 -4.41
CA ILE A 218 6.78 -13.91 -5.76
C ILE A 218 7.93 -13.61 -6.73
N GLN A 219 8.11 -14.46 -7.73
CA GLN A 219 9.07 -14.28 -8.80
C GLN A 219 8.35 -13.80 -10.06
N ARG A 220 8.92 -12.83 -10.77
CA ARG A 220 8.43 -12.37 -12.06
C ARG A 220 9.55 -12.36 -13.09
N ASP A 221 9.32 -13.03 -14.22
CA ASP A 221 10.20 -12.93 -15.39
C ASP A 221 9.99 -11.58 -16.09
N LEU A 222 11.08 -10.82 -16.30
CA LEU A 222 11.02 -9.49 -16.92
C LEU A 222 11.10 -9.53 -18.45
N ARG A 223 11.42 -10.69 -19.04
CA ARG A 223 11.38 -10.97 -20.47
C ARG A 223 10.04 -11.57 -20.90
N ASN A 224 9.37 -12.31 -20.01
CA ASN A 224 8.04 -12.86 -20.23
C ASN A 224 7.09 -12.48 -19.09
N LEU A 225 6.35 -11.38 -19.27
CA LEU A 225 5.50 -10.79 -18.23
C LEU A 225 4.29 -11.63 -17.82
N ASP A 226 3.96 -12.67 -18.59
CA ASP A 226 2.89 -13.63 -18.30
C ASP A 226 3.36 -14.76 -17.37
N GLU A 227 4.66 -14.86 -17.11
CA GLU A 227 5.24 -15.86 -16.22
C GLU A 227 5.56 -15.26 -14.84
N ASP A 228 4.83 -15.74 -13.84
CA ASP A 228 5.06 -15.47 -12.43
C ASP A 228 4.99 -16.76 -11.60
N GLY A 229 5.77 -16.81 -10.52
CA GLY A 229 5.90 -17.97 -9.63
C GLY A 229 5.77 -17.59 -8.16
N LEU A 230 5.22 -18.50 -7.35
CA LEU A 230 5.11 -18.35 -5.90
C LEU A 230 6.05 -19.35 -5.19
N SER A 231 6.69 -18.90 -4.12
CA SER A 231 7.42 -19.75 -3.19
C SER A 231 7.02 -19.43 -1.76
N ILE A 232 6.55 -20.43 -1.03
CA ILE A 232 6.28 -20.33 0.42
C ILE A 232 7.59 -20.52 1.18
N LYS A 233 7.97 -19.56 2.03
CA LYS A 233 9.23 -19.58 2.77
C LYS A 233 9.01 -20.04 4.20
N ASP A 234 8.91 -19.08 5.12
CA ASP A 234 8.90 -19.30 6.55
C ASP A 234 7.61 -18.81 7.20
N PHE A 235 7.26 -19.41 8.34
CA PHE A 235 6.12 -19.00 9.15
C PHE A 235 6.60 -18.73 10.58
N SER A 236 6.20 -17.57 11.10
CA SER A 236 6.42 -17.17 12.48
C SER A 236 5.11 -16.65 13.05
N TYR A 237 5.07 -16.35 14.33
CA TYR A 237 3.88 -15.81 14.96
C TYR A 237 4.23 -14.92 16.13
N ASP A 238 3.38 -13.92 16.37
CA ASP A 238 3.44 -13.04 17.52
C ASP A 238 2.33 -13.40 18.49
N VAL A 239 2.69 -13.64 19.75
CA VAL A 239 1.71 -13.86 20.81
C VAL A 239 1.28 -12.51 21.36
N LEU A 240 -0.02 -12.20 21.22
CA LEU A 240 -0.59 -10.91 21.62
C LEU A 240 -1.14 -10.97 23.04
N LEU A 241 -1.79 -12.08 23.39
CA LEU A 241 -2.39 -12.31 24.68
C LEU A 241 -2.26 -13.78 25.07
N ILE A 242 -2.00 -14.04 26.34
CA ILE A 242 -2.08 -15.36 26.96
C ILE A 242 -2.88 -15.20 28.24
N ARG A 243 -3.92 -16.00 28.42
CA ARG A 243 -4.68 -16.06 29.67
C ARG A 243 -4.71 -17.47 30.21
N ASP A 244 -4.61 -17.61 31.52
CA ASP A 244 -4.86 -18.90 32.17
C ASP A 244 -6.37 -19.17 32.33
N ALA A 245 -6.72 -20.40 32.71
CA ALA A 245 -8.11 -20.78 32.90
C ALA A 245 -8.87 -19.93 33.94
N GLN A 246 -8.20 -19.43 34.99
CA GLN A 246 -8.85 -18.61 36.01
C GLN A 246 -9.17 -17.21 35.47
N GLU A 247 -8.24 -16.62 34.73
CA GLU A 247 -8.42 -15.33 34.06
C GLU A 247 -9.56 -15.39 33.05
N VAL A 248 -9.59 -16.43 32.21
CA VAL A 248 -10.68 -16.64 31.23
C VAL A 248 -12.04 -16.79 31.92
N LEU A 249 -12.11 -17.56 33.01
CA LEU A 249 -13.37 -17.73 33.76
C LEU A 249 -13.85 -16.43 34.40
N LEU A 250 -12.93 -15.65 34.97
CA LEU A 250 -13.26 -14.40 35.64
C LEU A 250 -13.83 -13.36 34.65
N GLU A 251 -13.24 -13.25 33.46
CA GLU A 251 -13.70 -12.34 32.41
C GLU A 251 -15.08 -12.74 31.89
N ARG A 252 -15.30 -14.03 31.62
CA ARG A 252 -16.61 -14.55 31.21
C ARG A 252 -17.71 -14.28 32.24
N GLU A 253 -17.39 -14.36 33.53
CA GLU A 253 -18.34 -14.01 34.59
C GLU A 253 -18.68 -12.50 34.60
N GLN A 254 -17.70 -11.64 34.31
CA GLN A 254 -17.92 -10.19 34.23
C GLN A 254 -18.76 -9.81 33.02
N ASP A 255 -18.47 -10.39 31.86
CA ASP A 255 -19.22 -10.14 30.63
C ASP A 255 -20.68 -10.62 30.76
N ALA A 256 -20.89 -11.83 31.27
CA ALA A 256 -22.24 -12.37 31.50
C ALA A 256 -23.04 -11.50 32.48
N LYS A 257 -22.38 -10.89 33.47
CA LYS A 257 -23.01 -9.97 34.42
C LYS A 257 -23.35 -8.63 33.77
N ALA A 258 -22.45 -8.08 32.95
CA ALA A 258 -22.69 -6.85 32.20
C ALA A 258 -23.86 -7.01 31.22
N GLU A 259 -23.89 -8.09 30.46
CA GLU A 259 -25.01 -8.41 29.55
C GLU A 259 -26.35 -8.54 30.31
N MET A 260 -26.33 -9.17 31.48
CA MET A 260 -27.52 -9.30 32.33
C MET A 260 -28.00 -7.93 32.84
N ASP A 261 -27.08 -7.05 33.26
CA ASP A 261 -27.40 -5.71 33.74
C ASP A 261 -27.97 -4.83 32.60
N ASP A 262 -27.39 -4.89 31.41
CA ASP A 262 -27.87 -4.19 30.21
C ASP A 262 -29.28 -4.66 29.80
N ALA A 263 -29.53 -5.97 29.79
CA ALA A 263 -30.84 -6.53 29.49
C ALA A 263 -31.90 -6.11 30.53
N LEU A 264 -31.50 -6.00 31.80
CA LEU A 264 -32.38 -5.53 32.87
C LEU A 264 -32.72 -4.04 32.70
N GLU A 265 -31.74 -3.20 32.35
CA GLU A 265 -31.96 -1.79 32.03
C GLU A 265 -32.94 -1.62 30.85
N GLU A 266 -32.78 -2.41 29.79
CA GLU A 266 -33.66 -2.34 28.62
C GLU A 266 -35.11 -2.74 28.95
N TYR A 267 -35.29 -3.76 29.81
CA TYR A 267 -36.59 -4.17 30.31
C TYR A 267 -37.30 -3.07 31.10
N TYR A 268 -36.58 -2.34 31.96
CA TYR A 268 -37.15 -1.25 32.75
C TYR A 268 -37.34 0.06 31.96
N ARG A 269 -36.80 0.18 30.74
CA ARG A 269 -37.03 1.32 29.83
C ARG A 269 -38.30 1.18 28.98
N HIS A 270 -38.97 0.01 28.99
CA HIS A 270 -40.24 -0.27 28.30
C HIS A 270 -41.41 -0.42 29.29
#